data_AF-A0A8T2UK96-F1
#
_entry.id   AF-A0A8T2UK96-F1
#
_cell.length_a   1.000
_cell.length_b   1.000
_cell.length_c   1.000
_cell.angle_alpha   90.00
_cell.angle_beta   90.00
_cell.angle_gamma   90.00
#
_symmetry.space_group_name_H-M   'P 1'
#
loop_
_entity.id
_entity.type
_entity.pdbx_description
1 polymer ?
#
loop_
_entity_poly.entity_id
_entity_poly.type
_entity_poly.pdbx_seq_one_letter_code
_entity_poly.pdbx_strand_id
1 'polypeptide(L)' 'MLERWSNGLFRSTLHRVILTGEERYSIAFFLDPNFDCLVECLPACCSLSNPPKYPPITSGHYLIERYKLSYKN' A
#
# COMPACT_ATOMS: atom_id res chain seq x y z
N MET A 1 -2.10 0.26 0.31
CA MET A 1 -3.08 -0.85 0.16
C MET A 1 -3.67 -1.00 -1.24
N LEU A 2 -3.85 0.09 -1.99
CA LEU A 2 -4.56 0.09 -3.28
C LEU A 2 -4.03 -0.94 -4.32
N GLU A 3 -2.72 -1.19 -4.38
CA GLU A 3 -2.16 -2.20 -5.28
C GLU A 3 -2.72 -3.61 -5.01
N ARG A 4 -2.95 -3.96 -3.74
CA ARG A 4 -3.50 -5.27 -3.35
C ARG A 4 -4.98 -5.36 -3.73
N TRP A 5 -5.77 -4.33 -3.41
CA TRP A 5 -7.20 -4.26 -3.81
C TRP A 5 -7.39 -4.35 -5.32
N SER A 6 -6.53 -3.66 -6.07
CA SER A 6 -6.63 -3.56 -7.53
C SER A 6 -5.91 -4.70 -8.28
N ASN A 7 -5.44 -5.73 -7.55
CA ASN A 7 -4.72 -6.88 -8.13
C ASN A 7 -3.49 -6.50 -8.99
N GLY A 8 -2.83 -5.40 -8.62
CA GLY A 8 -1.70 -4.83 -9.35
C GLY A 8 -2.05 -3.94 -10.54
N LEU A 9 -3.34 -3.63 -10.78
CA LEU A 9 -3.75 -2.66 -11.79
C LEU A 9 -3.24 -1.25 -11.46
N PHE A 10 -3.39 -0.83 -10.20
CA PHE A 10 -2.80 0.41 -9.70
C PHE A 10 -1.55 0.11 -8.88
N ARG A 11 -0.38 0.39 -9.46
CA ARG A 11 0.92 0.08 -8.84
C ARG A 11 1.32 1.12 -7.79
N SER A 12 1.85 0.65 -6.67
CA SER A 12 2.51 1.46 -5.65
C SER A 12 3.92 1.81 -6.12
N THR A 13 4.06 2.92 -6.84
CA THR A 13 5.33 3.32 -7.47
C THR A 13 6.39 3.71 -6.43
N LEU A 14 7.59 3.15 -6.60
CA LEU A 14 8.76 3.55 -5.81
C LEU A 14 9.16 4.99 -6.15
N HIS A 15 9.32 5.82 -5.14
CA HIS A 15 9.72 7.22 -5.28
C HIS A 15 10.71 7.60 -4.17
N ARG A 16 11.57 8.58 -4.44
CA ARG A 16 12.56 9.10 -3.48
C ARG A 16 12.68 10.62 -3.62
N VAL A 17 13.07 11.28 -2.54
CA VAL A 17 13.42 12.71 -2.55
C VAL A 17 14.93 12.85 -2.74
N ILE A 18 15.34 13.74 -3.62
CA ILE A 18 16.75 14.15 -3.80
C ILE A 18 16.91 15.53 -3.16
N LEU A 19 17.91 15.69 -2.31
CA LEU A 19 18.21 16.97 -1.67
C LEU A 19 18.84 17.93 -2.68
N THR A 20 18.40 19.19 -2.67
CA THR A 20 18.85 20.22 -3.62
C THR A 20 19.76 21.28 -2.98
N GLY A 21 20.07 21.16 -1.69
CA GLY A 21 20.85 22.14 -0.92
C GLY A 21 20.02 23.30 -0.35
N GLU A 22 18.78 23.46 -0.80
CA GLU A 22 17.84 24.49 -0.34
C GLU A 22 16.86 23.94 0.71
N GLU A 23 16.27 24.84 1.50
CA GLU A 23 15.18 24.47 2.41
C GLU A 23 13.98 23.91 1.65
N ARG A 24 13.46 22.78 2.12
CA ARG A 24 12.30 22.10 1.52
C ARG A 24 11.33 21.65 2.61
N TYR A 25 10.10 22.16 2.51
CA TYR A 25 8.97 21.77 3.36
C TYR A 25 8.04 20.84 2.59
N SER A 26 7.54 19.79 3.24
CA SER A 26 6.63 18.82 2.62
C SER A 26 5.73 18.21 3.67
N ILE A 27 4.42 18.21 3.40
CA ILE A 27 3.41 17.60 4.27
C ILE A 27 2.70 16.56 3.42
N ALA A 28 2.82 15.28 3.81
CA ALA A 28 2.14 14.18 3.15
C ALA A 28 0.90 13.79 3.95
N PHE A 29 -0.24 13.69 3.27
CA PHE A 29 -1.45 13.09 3.81
C PHE A 29 -1.55 11.64 3.33
N PHE A 30 -1.62 10.71 4.26
CA PHE A 30 -1.80 9.29 3.97
C PHE A 30 -3.25 8.89 4.25
N LEU A 31 -3.89 8.29 3.25
CA LEU A 31 -5.25 7.77 3.37
C LEU A 31 -5.19 6.25 3.48
N ASP A 32 -5.63 5.73 4.62
CA ASP A 32 -5.70 4.31 4.90
C ASP A 32 -7.14 3.86 5.15
N PRO A 33 -7.48 2.61 4.80
CA PRO A 33 -8.74 2.00 5.22
C PRO A 33 -8.79 1.85 6.75
N ASN A 34 -10.00 1.69 7.30
CA ASN A 34 -10.19 1.34 8.71
C ASN A 34 -9.31 0.15 9.11
N PHE A 35 -8.86 0.13 10.37
CA PHE A 35 -7.85 -0.82 10.85
C PHE A 35 -8.28 -2.30 10.68
N ASP A 36 -9.56 -2.58 10.87
CA ASP A 36 -10.20 -3.88 10.74
C ASP A 36 -10.64 -4.21 9.30
N CYS A 37 -10.55 -3.26 8.37
CA CYS A 37 -10.94 -3.46 6.98
C CYS A 37 -10.13 -4.61 6.36
N LEU A 38 -10.83 -5.65 5.89
CA LEU A 38 -10.25 -6.74 5.13
C LEU A 38 -9.90 -6.25 3.72
N VAL A 39 -8.61 -6.28 3.39
CA VAL A 39 -8.10 -5.97 2.05
C VAL A 39 -7.87 -7.26 1.29
N GLU A 40 -8.79 -7.55 0.38
CA GLU A 40 -8.73 -8.64 -0.58
C GLU A 40 -9.00 -8.12 -2.00
N CYS A 41 -8.60 -8.88 -3.02
CA CYS A 41 -8.77 -8.45 -4.40
C CYS A 41 -10.23 -8.10 -4.70
N LEU A 42 -10.49 -6.89 -5.22
CA LEU A 42 -11.83 -6.49 -5.61
C LEU A 42 -12.32 -7.36 -6.78
N PRO A 43 -13.63 -7.71 -6.83
CA PRO A 43 -14.16 -8.57 -7.89
C PRO A 43 -13.90 -8.03 -9.30
N ALA A 44 -13.96 -6.71 -9.47
CA ALA A 44 -13.68 -6.04 -10.75
C ALA A 44 -12.20 -6.09 -11.18
N CYS A 45 -11.30 -6.56 -10.31
CA CYS A 45 -9.85 -6.59 -10.54
C CYS A 45 -9.29 -8.02 -10.70
N CYS A 46 -10.16 -9.05 -10.69
CA CYS A 46 -9.75 -10.44 -10.93
C CYS A 46 -10.68 -11.15 -11.92
N SER A 47 -10.17 -12.22 -12.51
CA SER A 47 -10.89 -13.14 -13.39
C SER A 47 -10.26 -14.53 -13.30
N LEU A 48 -10.82 -15.51 -14.01
CA LEU A 48 -10.20 -16.85 -14.12
C LEU A 48 -8.80 -16.80 -14.74
N SER A 49 -8.56 -15.89 -15.68
CA SER A 49 -7.25 -15.69 -16.33
C SER A 49 -6.31 -14.77 -15.55
N ASN A 50 -6.82 -14.02 -14.58
CA ASN A 50 -6.05 -13.14 -13.69
C ASN A 50 -6.59 -13.30 -12.25
N PRO A 51 -6.28 -14.42 -11.57
CA PRO A 51 -6.76 -14.66 -10.22
C PRO A 51 -6.16 -13.65 -9.22
N PRO A 52 -6.73 -13.54 -8.00
CA PRO A 52 -6.15 -12.74 -6.93
C PRO A 52 -4.67 -13.08 -6.68
N LYS A 53 -3.78 -12.10 -6.79
CA LYS A 53 -2.32 -12.28 -6.64
C LYS A 53 -1.83 -12.21 -5.21
N TYR A 54 -2.62 -11.61 -4.33
CA TYR A 54 -2.24 -11.34 -2.95
C TYR A 54 -3.25 -12.01 -2.00
N PRO A 55 -2.80 -12.63 -0.90
CA PRO A 55 -3.70 -13.16 0.11
C PRO A 55 -4.45 -12.02 0.82
N PRO A 56 -5.68 -12.25 1.30
CA PRO A 56 -6.39 -11.30 2.14
C PRO A 56 -5.59 -10.92 3.40
N ILE A 57 -5.65 -9.65 3.79
CA ILE A 57 -5.02 -9.14 5.02
C ILE A 57 -5.82 -7.94 5.55
N THR A 58 -5.90 -7.75 6.86
CA THR A 58 -6.50 -6.51 7.41
C THR A 58 -5.55 -5.33 7.22
N SER A 59 -6.11 -4.14 7.02
CA SER A 59 -5.36 -2.88 6.91
C SER A 59 -4.38 -2.71 8.08
N GLY A 60 -4.86 -2.93 9.30
CA GLY A 60 -4.08 -2.78 10.53
C GLY A 60 -2.90 -3.74 10.63
N HIS A 61 -3.08 -5.02 10.29
CA HIS A 61 -1.97 -5.98 10.28
C HIS A 61 -0.92 -5.60 9.24
N TYR A 62 -1.34 -5.22 8.03
CA TYR A 62 -0.41 -4.76 7.02
C TYR A 62 0.38 -3.53 7.49
N LEU A 63 -0.28 -2.52 8.04
CA LEU A 63 0.38 -1.31 8.54
C LEU A 63 1.42 -1.64 9.63
N ILE A 64 1.05 -2.48 10.61
CA ILE A 64 1.97 -2.92 11.67
C ILE A 64 3.20 -3.63 11.08
N GLU A 65 3.01 -4.54 10.11
CA GLU A 65 4.12 -5.20 9.43
C GLU A 65 5.02 -4.22 8.67
N ARG A 66 4.43 -3.23 7.98
CA ARG A 66 5.20 -2.21 7.26
C ARG A 66 6.00 -1.34 8.21
N TYR A 67 5.41 -0.87 9.31
CA TYR A 67 6.13 -0.11 10.34
C TYR A 67 7.30 -0.93 10.91
N LYS A 68 7.05 -2.20 11.24
CA LYS A 68 8.09 -3.11 11.73
C LYS A 68 9.22 -3.32 10.71
N LEU A 69 8.98 -3.25 9.40
CA LEU A 69 10.02 -3.40 8.39
C LEU A 69 10.77 -2.09 8.11
N SER A 70 10.05 -0.97 8.08
CA SER A 70 10.61 0.36 7.77
C SER A 70 11.45 0.93 8.90
N TYR A 71 11.11 0.62 10.16
CA TYR A 71 11.73 1.19 11.35
C TYR A 71 12.35 0.13 12.25
N LYS A 72 12.90 -0.95 11.68
CA LYS A 72 13.72 -1.89 12.45
C LYS A 72 14.92 -1.15 13.03
N ASN A 73 15.02 -1.14 14.36
CA ASN A 73 16.30 -1.07 15.05
C ASN A 73 16.95 -2.45 14.97
#